data_AF-A0A519RLE3-F1
#
_entry.id   AF-A0A519RLE3-F1
#
_cell.length_a   1.000
_cell.length_b   1.000
_cell.length_c   1.000
_cell.angle_alpha   90.00
_cell.angle_beta   90.00
_cell.angle_gamma   90.00
#
_symmetry.space_group_name_H-M   'P 1'
#
loop_
_entity.id
_entity.type
_entity.pdbx_description
1 polymer ?
#
loop_
_entity_poly.entity_id
_entity_poly.type
_entity_poly.pdbx_seq_one_letter_code
_entity_poly.pdbx_strand_id
1 'polypeptide(L)'
;MKLFSKQKEIIIHALYWLIIIIGSIIKLEPEKQFVFGFDEVTLFSMSNLFINISTFYLNYLYIMKRFFDVKMLSKFLIGFILIFAFFITFRYLLEEVLFLHLFGTGNYFEGTTIQYYIFDNLHWASAPIFASTIIWIVINFIRTLQKEVVLNEEKKKAEIQFLKSQINPHFIFNTLNNIYSMVFLKSEKAL
;
A
#
# COMPACT_ATOMS: atom_id res chain seq x y z
N MET A 1 19.06 2.71 -8.44
CA MET A 1 17.67 3.24 -8.39
C MET A 1 17.29 3.51 -6.93
N LYS A 2 16.76 4.70 -6.56
CA LYS A 2 16.34 4.97 -5.17
C LYS A 2 15.00 4.28 -4.89
N LEU A 3 14.97 3.39 -3.91
CA LEU A 3 13.74 2.73 -3.43
C LEU A 3 12.69 3.76 -3.00
N PHE A 4 11.41 3.40 -3.13
CA PHE A 4 10.29 4.21 -2.68
C PHE A 4 10.41 4.45 -1.18
N SER A 5 10.73 5.69 -0.82
CA SER A 5 11.11 6.04 0.54
C SER A 5 9.90 6.14 1.46
N LYS A 6 10.13 5.87 2.74
CA LYS A 6 9.12 6.04 3.80
C LYS A 6 8.58 7.47 3.88
N GLN A 7 9.40 8.47 3.52
CA GLN A 7 8.98 9.87 3.45
C GLN A 7 7.88 10.10 2.41
N LYS A 8 7.99 9.49 1.22
CA LYS A 8 6.95 9.61 0.17
C LYS A 8 5.63 8.98 0.60
N GLU A 9 5.68 7.83 1.27
CA GLU A 9 4.51 7.18 1.88
C GLU A 9 3.82 8.09 2.89
N ILE A 10 4.59 8.71 3.80
CA ILE A 10 4.06 9.65 4.79
C ILE A 10 3.39 10.85 4.11
N ILE A 11 4.01 11.41 3.06
CA ILE A 11 3.44 12.54 2.32
C ILE A 11 2.11 12.14 1.67
N ILE A 12 2.01 10.95 1.06
CA ILE A 12 0.75 10.47 0.46
C ILE A 12 -0.35 10.37 1.52
N HIS A 13 -0.04 9.83 2.70
CA HIS A 13 -1.02 9.71 3.79
C HIS A 13 -1.42 11.09 4.32
N ALA A 14 -0.45 12.01 4.46
CA ALA A 14 -0.71 13.37 4.91
C ALA A 14 -1.61 14.13 3.93
N LEU A 15 -1.37 14.01 2.63
CA LEU A 15 -2.20 14.61 1.59
C LEU A 15 -3.60 14.01 1.57
N TYR A 16 -3.72 12.68 1.69
CA TYR A 16 -5.01 12.00 1.80
C TYR A 16 -5.83 12.54 2.97
N TRP A 17 -5.26 12.57 4.18
CA TRP A 17 -5.96 13.07 5.37
C TRP A 17 -6.26 14.56 5.29
N LEU A 18 -5.38 15.37 4.72
CA LEU A 18 -5.62 16.78 4.49
C LEU A 18 -6.87 16.98 3.60
N ILE A 19 -6.98 16.22 2.50
CA ILE A 19 -8.14 16.26 1.61
C ILE A 19 -9.41 15.84 2.34
N ILE A 20 -9.36 14.77 3.13
CA ILE A 20 -10.53 14.29 3.89
C ILE A 20 -10.97 15.30 4.94
N ILE A 21 -10.04 15.89 5.69
CA ILE A 21 -10.35 16.88 6.73
C ILE A 21 -10.96 18.13 6.08
N ILE A 22 -10.36 18.65 5.00
CA ILE A 22 -10.89 19.79 4.27
C ILE A 22 -12.30 19.47 3.74
N GLY A 23 -12.48 18.30 3.12
CA GLY A 23 -13.77 17.85 2.60
C GLY A 23 -14.83 17.62 3.68
N SER A 24 -14.43 17.32 4.92
CA SER A 24 -15.36 17.18 6.05
C SER A 24 -15.82 18.50 6.66
N ILE A 25 -15.10 19.59 6.38
CA ILE A 25 -15.38 20.93 6.92
C ILE A 25 -16.09 21.79 5.88
N ILE A 26 -15.77 21.62 4.60
CA ILE A 26 -16.36 22.40 3.51
C ILE A 26 -17.67 21.78 3.06
N LYS A 27 -18.73 22.59 3.01
CA LYS A 27 -20.02 22.22 2.44
C LYS A 27 -20.36 23.11 1.25
N LEU A 28 -21.00 22.51 0.25
CA LEU A 28 -21.67 23.25 -0.81
C LEU A 28 -23.10 23.54 -0.35
N GLU A 29 -23.48 24.82 -0.34
CA GLU A 29 -24.83 25.24 0.02
C GLU A 29 -25.66 25.48 -1.25
N PRO A 30 -26.41 24.48 -1.75
CA PRO A 30 -27.20 24.63 -2.97
C PRO A 30 -28.26 25.73 -2.86
N GLU A 31 -28.79 25.98 -1.66
CA GLU A 31 -29.75 27.04 -1.40
C GLU A 31 -29.14 28.45 -1.51
N LYS A 32 -27.81 28.56 -1.36
CA LYS A 32 -27.04 29.81 -1.54
C LYS A 32 -26.25 29.80 -2.84
N GLN A 33 -26.85 29.33 -3.94
CA GLN A 33 -26.21 29.31 -5.27
C GLN A 33 -24.87 28.56 -5.30
N PHE A 34 -24.73 27.46 -4.53
CA PHE A 34 -23.50 26.66 -4.46
C PHE A 34 -22.29 27.43 -3.92
N VAL A 35 -22.52 28.41 -3.05
CA VAL A 35 -21.44 29.04 -2.28
C VAL A 35 -20.86 28.03 -1.28
N PHE A 36 -19.55 28.09 -1.07
CA PHE A 36 -18.88 27.29 -0.04
C PHE A 36 -19.18 27.84 1.35
N GLY A 37 -19.73 26.97 2.19
CA GLY A 37 -19.92 27.18 3.62
C GLY A 37 -19.02 26.26 4.44
N PHE A 38 -19.08 26.43 5.75
CA PHE A 38 -18.41 25.56 6.72
C PHE A 38 -19.46 24.80 7.52
N ASP A 39 -19.34 23.48 7.56
CA ASP A 39 -20.15 22.66 8.46
C ASP A 39 -19.65 22.82 9.90
N GLU A 40 -20.58 22.79 10.84
CA GLU A 40 -20.25 22.78 12.26
C GLU A 40 -19.54 21.46 12.61
N VAL A 41 -18.45 21.57 13.38
CA VAL A 41 -17.73 20.40 13.88
C VAL A 41 -18.50 19.83 15.07
N THR A 42 -19.28 18.79 14.81
CA THR A 42 -20.06 18.08 15.83
C THR A 42 -19.27 16.95 16.49
N LEU A 43 -19.74 16.46 17.63
CA LEU A 43 -19.19 15.25 18.27
C LEU A 43 -19.20 14.05 17.32
N PHE A 44 -20.24 13.90 16.49
CA PHE A 44 -20.35 12.83 15.50
C PHE A 44 -19.37 13.01 14.32
N SER A 45 -19.09 14.26 13.92
CA SER A 45 -18.06 14.54 12.92
C SER A 45 -16.67 14.13 13.42
N MET A 46 -16.39 14.40 14.69
CA MET A 46 -15.12 14.02 15.34
C MET A 46 -15.00 12.50 15.54
N SER A 47 -16.06 11.83 15.99
CA SER A 47 -16.08 10.36 16.12
C SER A 47 -15.88 9.69 14.77
N ASN A 48 -16.58 10.14 13.74
CA ASN A 48 -16.46 9.60 12.39
C ASN A 48 -15.02 9.73 11.86
N LEU A 49 -14.38 10.90 12.03
CA LEU A 49 -12.97 11.07 11.66
C LEU A 49 -12.06 10.08 12.41
N PHE A 50 -12.28 9.90 13.71
CA PHE A 50 -11.50 8.97 14.53
C PHE A 50 -11.70 7.50 14.13
N ILE A 51 -12.94 7.09 13.86
CA ILE A 51 -13.28 5.75 13.36
C ILE A 51 -12.64 5.52 11.99
N ASN A 52 -12.69 6.52 11.10
CA ASN A 52 -12.08 6.45 9.77
C ASN A 52 -10.57 6.32 9.85
N ILE A 53 -9.89 7.11 10.68
CA ILE A 53 -8.44 7.01 10.91
C ILE A 53 -8.08 5.62 11.45
N SER A 54 -8.80 5.14 12.46
CA SER A 54 -8.55 3.84 13.08
C SER A 54 -8.72 2.70 12.08
N THR A 55 -9.81 2.73 11.30
CA THR A 55 -10.11 1.73 10.27
C THR A 55 -9.09 1.76 9.15
N PHE A 56 -8.73 2.95 8.66
CA PHE A 56 -7.72 3.12 7.61
C PHE A 56 -6.39 2.50 8.02
N TYR A 57 -5.88 2.84 9.21
CA TYR A 57 -4.56 2.35 9.64
C TYR A 57 -4.58 0.88 10.05
N LEU A 58 -5.67 0.38 10.65
CA LEU A 58 -5.83 -1.04 10.90
C LEU A 58 -5.81 -1.83 9.58
N ASN A 59 -6.55 -1.35 8.57
CA ASN A 59 -6.57 -1.99 7.27
C ASN A 59 -5.17 -1.96 6.61
N TYR A 60 -4.59 -0.76 6.52
CA TYR A 60 -3.30 -0.53 5.86
C TYR A 60 -2.13 -1.28 6.52
N LEU A 61 -2.03 -1.22 7.86
CA LEU A 61 -0.87 -1.74 8.58
C LEU A 61 -0.98 -3.23 8.87
N TYR A 62 -2.19 -3.76 9.07
CA TYR A 62 -2.40 -5.14 9.52
C TYR A 62 -3.16 -5.98 8.49
N ILE A 63 -4.40 -5.62 8.16
CA ILE A 63 -5.25 -6.48 7.32
C ILE A 63 -4.62 -6.71 5.95
N MET A 64 -4.22 -5.65 5.27
CA MET A 64 -3.59 -5.75 3.95
C MET A 64 -2.28 -6.51 3.99
N LYS A 65 -1.46 -6.36 5.04
CA LYS A 65 -0.20 -7.12 5.15
C LYS A 65 -0.42 -8.61 5.44
N ARG A 66 -1.49 -8.96 6.15
CA ARG A 66 -1.73 -10.32 6.63
C ARG A 66 -2.60 -11.14 5.67
N PHE A 67 -3.58 -10.50 5.03
CA PHE A 67 -4.64 -11.17 4.27
C PHE A 67 -4.56 -10.93 2.75
N PHE A 68 -3.78 -9.96 2.29
CA PHE A 68 -3.60 -9.75 0.85
C PHE A 68 -2.73 -10.86 0.24
N ASP A 69 -3.34 -11.68 -0.60
CA ASP A 69 -2.68 -12.76 -1.33
C ASP A 69 -3.31 -12.87 -2.72
N VAL A 70 -2.53 -12.52 -3.77
CA VAL A 70 -3.00 -12.52 -5.16
C VAL A 70 -3.44 -13.92 -5.61
N LYS A 71 -2.91 -14.98 -5.01
CA LYS A 71 -3.23 -16.37 -5.36
C LYS A 71 -4.41 -16.92 -4.58
N MET A 72 -4.79 -16.28 -3.46
CA MET A 72 -5.81 -16.79 -2.54
C MET A 72 -6.88 -15.73 -2.26
N LEU A 73 -7.83 -15.61 -3.19
CA LEU A 73 -8.94 -14.67 -3.07
C LEU A 73 -9.72 -14.83 -1.76
N SER A 74 -9.86 -16.05 -1.24
CA SER A 74 -10.53 -16.32 0.03
C SER A 74 -9.90 -15.59 1.21
N LYS A 75 -8.56 -15.52 1.30
CA LYS A 75 -7.87 -14.76 2.36
C LYS A 75 -8.20 -13.28 2.27
N PHE A 76 -8.20 -12.74 1.05
CA PHE A 76 -8.53 -11.34 0.81
C PHE A 76 -9.98 -11.02 1.21
N LEU A 77 -10.93 -11.88 0.85
CA LEU A 77 -12.34 -11.75 1.24
C LEU A 77 -12.52 -11.82 2.77
N ILE A 78 -11.81 -12.72 3.44
CA ILE A 78 -11.81 -12.80 4.91
C ILE A 78 -11.29 -11.49 5.51
N GLY A 79 -10.19 -10.94 4.98
CA GLY A 79 -9.65 -9.64 5.42
C GLY A 79 -10.67 -8.51 5.27
N PHE A 80 -11.39 -8.47 4.14
CA PHE A 80 -12.47 -7.51 3.89
C PHE A 80 -13.61 -7.64 4.90
N ILE A 81 -14.09 -8.86 5.14
CA ILE A 81 -15.15 -9.11 6.12
C ILE A 81 -14.70 -8.65 7.52
N LEU A 82 -13.46 -8.96 7.91
CA LEU A 82 -12.92 -8.57 9.22
C LEU A 82 -12.84 -7.05 9.39
N ILE A 83 -12.42 -6.30 8.37
CA ILE A 83 -12.31 -4.85 8.49
C ILE A 83 -13.68 -4.15 8.48
N PHE A 84 -14.64 -4.64 7.71
CA PHE A 84 -16.02 -4.16 7.78
C PHE A 84 -16.65 -4.46 9.15
N ALA A 85 -16.46 -5.67 9.66
CA ALA A 85 -16.93 -6.04 11.00
C ALA A 85 -16.30 -5.16 12.09
N PHE A 86 -15.00 -4.85 11.97
CA PHE A 86 -14.32 -3.91 12.86
C PHE A 86 -14.97 -2.53 12.80
N PHE A 87 -15.15 -1.95 11.61
CA PHE A 87 -15.75 -0.61 11.47
C PHE A 87 -17.13 -0.56 12.13
N ILE A 88 -18.01 -1.51 11.80
CA ILE A 88 -19.39 -1.56 12.31
C ILE A 88 -19.40 -1.68 13.83
N THR A 89 -18.61 -2.62 14.37
CA THR A 89 -18.55 -2.84 15.82
C THR A 89 -17.97 -1.64 16.54
N PHE A 90 -16.91 -1.04 15.99
CA PHE A 90 -16.26 0.10 16.62
C PHE A 90 -17.16 1.34 16.62
N ARG A 91 -17.85 1.61 15.51
CA ARG A 91 -18.83 2.68 15.41
C ARG A 91 -20.00 2.46 16.38
N TYR A 92 -20.55 1.26 16.43
CA TYR A 92 -21.63 0.91 17.35
C TYR A 92 -21.22 1.14 18.82
N LEU A 93 -20.06 0.62 19.24
CA LEU A 93 -19.58 0.79 20.61
C LEU A 93 -19.36 2.26 20.97
N LEU A 94 -18.92 3.07 20.02
CA LEU A 94 -18.59 4.47 20.27
C LEU A 94 -19.83 5.38 20.22
N GLU A 95 -20.68 5.21 19.22
CA GLU A 95 -21.79 6.13 18.95
C GLU A 95 -23.13 5.68 19.55
N GLU A 96 -23.35 4.37 19.70
CA GLU A 96 -24.63 3.83 20.23
C GLU A 96 -24.53 3.35 21.67
N VAL A 97 -23.33 3.06 22.16
CA VAL A 97 -23.10 2.64 23.56
C VAL A 97 -22.48 3.77 24.36
N LEU A 98 -21.28 4.23 23.95
CA LEU A 98 -20.54 5.23 24.72
C LEU A 98 -21.20 6.61 24.66
N PHE A 99 -21.54 7.12 23.48
CA PHE A 99 -22.17 8.45 23.35
C PHE A 99 -23.55 8.49 23.98
N LEU A 100 -24.35 7.43 23.83
CA LEU A 100 -25.64 7.33 24.50
C LEU A 100 -25.48 7.38 26.02
N HIS A 101 -24.45 6.69 26.56
CA HIS A 101 -24.18 6.70 28.00
C HIS A 101 -23.64 8.05 28.52
N LEU A 102 -22.78 8.72 27.75
CA LEU A 102 -22.10 9.96 28.19
C LEU A 102 -22.89 11.24 27.89
N PHE A 103 -23.60 11.27 26.76
CA PHE A 103 -24.25 12.47 26.23
C PHE A 103 -25.76 12.31 26.03
N GLY A 104 -26.30 11.10 26.20
CA GLY A 104 -27.73 10.84 26.00
C GLY A 104 -28.16 10.88 24.53
N THR A 105 -27.22 10.86 23.59
CA THR A 105 -27.48 10.91 22.15
C THR A 105 -26.85 9.73 21.43
N GLY A 106 -27.59 9.17 20.46
CA GLY A 106 -27.11 8.16 19.52
C GLY A 106 -27.07 8.70 18.10
N ASN A 107 -26.43 7.98 17.20
CA ASN A 107 -26.37 8.32 15.78
C ASN A 107 -27.61 7.85 15.01
N TYR A 108 -28.31 6.82 15.53
CA TYR A 108 -29.55 6.32 14.94
C TYR A 108 -30.78 6.64 15.81
N PHE A 109 -31.92 6.88 15.15
CA PHE A 109 -33.19 7.13 15.82
C PHE A 109 -33.94 5.81 16.09
N GLU A 110 -34.85 5.83 17.08
CA GLU A 110 -35.76 4.70 17.31
C GLU A 110 -36.57 4.37 16.05
N GLY A 111 -36.68 3.07 15.73
CA GLY A 111 -37.35 2.60 14.52
C GLY A 111 -36.49 2.58 13.26
N THR A 112 -35.19 2.87 13.36
CA THR A 112 -34.24 2.69 12.26
C THR A 112 -34.30 1.26 11.72
N THR A 113 -34.53 1.11 10.41
CA THR A 113 -34.63 -0.21 9.80
C THR A 113 -33.26 -0.88 9.69
N ILE A 114 -33.23 -2.21 9.79
CA ILE A 114 -32.01 -3.01 9.62
C ILE A 114 -31.35 -2.74 8.25
N GLN A 115 -32.17 -2.56 7.21
CA GLN A 115 -31.67 -2.26 5.86
C GLN A 115 -30.92 -0.93 5.82
N TYR A 116 -31.52 0.13 6.36
CA TYR A 116 -30.86 1.44 6.44
C TYR A 116 -29.56 1.35 7.23
N TYR A 117 -29.58 0.68 8.38
CA TYR A 117 -28.39 0.51 9.22
C TYR A 117 -27.25 -0.19 8.45
N ILE A 118 -27.54 -1.25 7.71
CA ILE A 118 -26.54 -1.96 6.89
C ILE A 118 -26.00 -1.05 5.79
N PHE A 119 -26.88 -0.41 5.02
CA PHE A 119 -26.46 0.45 3.91
C PHE A 119 -25.65 1.67 4.37
N ASP A 120 -26.07 2.30 5.46
CA ASP A 120 -25.35 3.44 6.04
C ASP A 120 -23.95 3.01 6.50
N ASN A 121 -23.83 1.92 7.24
CA ASN A 121 -22.52 1.43 7.66
C ASN A 121 -21.62 1.03 6.50
N LEU A 122 -22.16 0.37 5.47
CA LEU A 122 -21.40 0.05 4.26
C LEU A 122 -20.91 1.31 3.54
N HIS A 123 -21.77 2.33 3.45
CA HIS A 123 -21.43 3.61 2.85
C HIS A 123 -20.27 4.28 3.59
N TRP A 124 -20.38 4.46 4.91
CA TRP A 124 -19.37 5.15 5.71
C TRP A 124 -18.07 4.36 5.85
N ALA A 125 -18.13 3.02 5.91
CA ALA A 125 -16.94 2.17 5.96
C ALA A 125 -16.16 2.15 4.63
N SER A 126 -16.85 2.36 3.51
CA SER A 126 -16.26 2.16 2.17
C SER A 126 -15.04 3.05 1.92
N ALA A 127 -15.16 4.36 2.16
CA ALA A 127 -14.11 5.33 1.86
C ALA A 127 -12.76 5.01 2.55
N PRO A 128 -12.67 4.85 3.89
CA PRO A 128 -11.40 4.55 4.54
C PRO A 128 -10.84 3.17 4.15
N ILE A 129 -11.70 2.16 3.96
CA ILE A 129 -11.28 0.78 3.61
C ILE A 129 -10.71 0.74 2.19
N PHE A 130 -11.43 1.28 1.20
CA PHE A 130 -10.96 1.27 -0.19
C PHE A 130 -9.74 2.17 -0.37
N ALA A 131 -9.71 3.36 0.24
CA ALA A 131 -8.56 4.25 0.15
C ALA A 131 -7.30 3.60 0.71
N SER A 132 -7.36 3.05 1.93
CA SER A 132 -6.21 2.34 2.53
C SER A 132 -5.78 1.12 1.71
N THR A 133 -6.74 0.36 1.17
CA THR A 133 -6.46 -0.80 0.30
C THR A 133 -5.72 -0.39 -0.96
N ILE A 134 -6.22 0.62 -1.68
CA ILE A 134 -5.62 1.12 -2.93
C ILE A 134 -4.23 1.68 -2.66
N ILE A 135 -4.08 2.54 -1.65
CA ILE A 135 -2.78 3.12 -1.28
C ILE A 135 -1.78 2.01 -0.95
N TRP A 136 -2.20 1.01 -0.17
CA TRP A 136 -1.34 -0.13 0.17
C TRP A 136 -0.93 -0.92 -1.07
N ILE A 137 -1.87 -1.26 -1.95
CA ILE A 137 -1.60 -2.02 -3.18
C ILE A 137 -0.59 -1.27 -4.05
N VAL A 138 -0.82 0.02 -4.29
CA VAL A 138 0.06 0.85 -5.12
C VAL A 138 1.47 0.91 -4.54
N ILE A 139 1.60 1.19 -3.24
CA ILE A 139 2.91 1.28 -2.58
C ILE A 139 3.62 -0.08 -2.58
N ASN A 140 2.90 -1.16 -2.28
CA ASN A 140 3.46 -2.50 -2.27
C ASN A 140 3.87 -2.96 -3.68
N PHE A 141 3.09 -2.61 -4.69
CA PHE A 141 3.40 -2.90 -6.10
C PHE A 141 4.67 -2.17 -6.54
N ILE A 142 4.78 -0.85 -6.28
CA ILE A 142 5.98 -0.08 -6.58
C ILE A 142 7.20 -0.69 -5.90
N ARG A 143 7.09 -1.06 -4.61
CA ARG A 143 8.20 -1.70 -3.87
C ARG A 143 8.60 -3.04 -4.45
N THR A 144 7.64 -3.86 -4.88
CA THR A 144 7.89 -5.15 -5.51
C THR A 144 8.65 -4.98 -6.83
N LEU A 145 8.19 -4.09 -7.70
CA LEU A 145 8.87 -3.78 -8.97
C LEU A 145 10.31 -3.30 -8.75
N GLN A 146 10.54 -2.43 -7.77
CA GLN A 146 11.89 -1.94 -7.49
C GLN A 146 12.82 -3.05 -6.97
N LYS A 147 12.30 -3.96 -6.15
CA LYS A 147 13.07 -5.13 -5.67
C LYS A 147 13.44 -6.06 -6.83
N GLU A 148 12.51 -6.32 -7.75
CA GLU A 148 12.78 -7.15 -8.93
C GLU A 148 13.89 -6.55 -9.81
N VAL A 149 13.88 -5.24 -10.03
CA VAL A 149 14.94 -4.56 -10.78
C VAL A 149 16.30 -4.74 -10.10
N VAL A 150 16.39 -4.51 -8.79
CA VAL A 150 17.63 -4.67 -8.01
C VAL A 150 18.13 -6.11 -8.05
N LEU A 151 17.24 -7.09 -7.83
CA LEU A 151 17.59 -8.51 -7.87
C LEU A 151 18.08 -8.94 -9.26
N ASN A 152 17.51 -8.40 -10.34
CA ASN A 152 17.95 -8.67 -11.70
C ASN A 152 19.35 -8.08 -11.97
N GLU A 153 19.63 -6.86 -11.47
CA GLU A 153 20.97 -6.27 -11.55
C GLU A 153 22.01 -7.10 -10.79
N GLU A 154 21.68 -7.56 -9.57
CA GLU A 154 22.56 -8.42 -8.77
C GLU A 154 22.80 -9.78 -9.44
N LYS A 155 21.76 -10.39 -9.99
CA LYS A 155 21.87 -11.66 -10.75
C LYS A 155 22.81 -11.52 -11.94
N LYS A 156 22.65 -10.47 -12.76
CA LYS A 156 23.54 -10.21 -13.90
C LYS A 156 24.99 -10.02 -13.48
N LYS A 157 25.23 -9.31 -12.37
CA LYS A 157 26.59 -9.16 -11.82
C LYS A 157 27.18 -10.49 -11.39
N ALA A 158 26.39 -11.33 -10.72
CA ALA A 158 26.82 -12.68 -10.31
C ALA A 158 27.12 -13.58 -11.51
N GLU A 159 26.29 -13.55 -12.56
CA GLU A 159 26.52 -14.29 -13.82
C GLU A 159 27.83 -13.85 -14.49
N ILE A 160 28.07 -12.55 -14.60
CA ILE A 160 29.33 -12.02 -15.16
C ILE A 160 30.53 -12.49 -14.33
N GLN A 161 30.44 -12.43 -13.00
CA GLN A 161 31.52 -12.87 -12.12
C GLN A 161 31.78 -14.37 -12.25
N PHE A 162 30.72 -15.17 -12.34
CA PHE A 162 30.80 -16.61 -12.56
C PHE A 162 31.46 -16.93 -13.92
N LEU A 163 31.02 -16.28 -15.01
CA LEU A 163 31.64 -16.43 -16.33
C LEU A 163 33.11 -16.03 -16.32
N LYS A 164 33.46 -14.93 -15.65
CA LYS A 164 34.87 -14.52 -15.48
C LYS A 164 35.68 -15.56 -14.73
N SER A 165 35.12 -16.18 -13.70
CA SER A 165 35.81 -17.23 -12.93
C SER A 165 36.05 -18.51 -13.73
N GLN A 166 35.24 -18.80 -14.75
CA GLN A 166 35.44 -19.92 -15.67
C GLN A 166 36.56 -19.69 -16.69
N ILE A 167 36.97 -18.44 -16.92
CA ILE A 167 38.14 -18.14 -17.75
C ILE A 167 39.38 -18.51 -16.94
N ASN A 168 39.95 -19.69 -17.21
CA ASN A 168 41.17 -20.13 -16.57
C ASN A 168 42.38 -19.33 -17.12
N PRO A 169 43.08 -18.54 -16.29
CA PRO A 169 44.25 -17.78 -16.75
C PRO A 169 45.32 -18.71 -17.35
N HIS A 170 45.48 -19.91 -16.78
CA HIS A 170 46.42 -20.91 -17.27
C HIS A 170 46.07 -21.41 -18.67
N PHE A 171 44.79 -21.52 -19.00
CA PHE A 171 44.38 -21.89 -20.37
C PHE A 171 44.81 -20.82 -21.37
N ILE A 172 44.60 -19.54 -21.05
CA ILE A 172 45.03 -18.42 -21.91
C ILE A 172 46.56 -18.40 -22.07
N PHE A 173 47.32 -18.56 -20.98
CA PHE A 173 48.78 -18.64 -21.05
C PHE A 173 49.26 -19.84 -21.87
N ASN A 174 48.62 -21.01 -21.72
CA ASN A 174 48.93 -22.20 -22.52
C ASN A 174 48.67 -21.97 -24.01
N THR A 175 47.56 -21.32 -24.36
CA THR A 175 47.24 -21.01 -25.76
C THR A 175 48.25 -20.02 -26.35
N LEU A 176 48.61 -18.96 -25.62
CA LEU A 176 49.60 -17.97 -26.06
C LEU A 176 50.98 -18.60 -26.26
N ASN A 177 51.45 -19.41 -25.31
CA ASN A 177 52.73 -20.09 -25.41
C ASN A 177 52.78 -21.06 -26.61
N ASN A 178 51.69 -21.79 -26.87
CA ASN A 178 51.59 -22.66 -28.04
C ASN A 178 51.57 -21.86 -29.36
N ILE A 179 50.90 -20.72 -29.42
CA ILE A 179 50.93 -19.86 -30.62
C ILE A 179 52.34 -19.31 -30.85
N TYR A 180 53.00 -18.84 -29.79
CA TYR A 180 54.38 -18.34 -29.87
C TYR A 180 55.34 -19.42 -30.39
N SER A 181 55.27 -20.63 -29.84
CA SER A 181 56.11 -21.74 -30.31
C SER A 181 55.80 -22.13 -31.76
N MET A 182 54.52 -22.15 -32.17
CA MET A 182 54.13 -22.44 -33.55
C MET A 182 54.63 -21.39 -34.54
N VAL A 183 54.57 -20.11 -34.18
CA VAL A 183 55.07 -19.01 -35.03
C VAL A 183 56.60 -19.06 -35.13
N PHE A 184 57.29 -19.26 -34.01
CA PHE A 184 58.76 -19.35 -33.98
C PHE A 184 59.27 -20.56 -34.78
N LEU A 185 58.67 -21.74 -34.58
CA LEU A 185 59.02 -22.96 -35.32
C LEU A 185 58.69 -22.87 -36.82
N LYS A 186 57.63 -22.12 -37.21
CA LYS A 186 57.36 -21.84 -38.64
C LYS A 186 58.32 -20.80 -39.22
N SER A 187 58.81 -19.86 -38.42
CA SER A 187 59.82 -18.87 -38.83
C SER A 187 61.17 -19.52 -39.14
N GLU A 188 61.60 -20.50 -38.34
CA GLU A 188 62.84 -21.27 -38.61
C GLU A 188 62.73 -22.20 -39.83
N LYS A 189 61.52 -22.67 -40.17
CA LYS A 189 61.27 -23.50 -41.36
C LYS A 189 61.05 -22.71 -42.66
N ALA A 190 61.06 -21.38 -42.60
CA ALA A 190 60.85 -20.48 -43.74
C ALA A 190 62.13 -19.77 -44.21
N LEU A 191 63.26 -20.00 -43.53
CA LEU A 191 64.62 -19.63 -43.93
C LEU A 191 65.31 -20.84 -44.59
#